data_AF-A0A3M5DBE3-F1
#
_entry.id   AF-A0A3M5DBE3-F1
#
_cell.length_a   1.000
_cell.length_b   1.000
_cell.length_c   1.000
_cell.angle_alpha   90.00
_cell.angle_beta   90.00
_cell.angle_gamma   90.00
#
_symmetry.space_group_name_H-M   'P 1'
#
loop_
_entity.id
_entity.type
_entity.pdbx_description
1 polymer ?
#
loop_
_entity_poly.entity_id
_entity_poly.type
_entity_poly.pdbx_seq_one_letter_code
_entity_poly.pdbx_strand_id
1 'polypeptide(L)'
;RGDAAIGTLALVRLLAARGSLPVVAAGGIMDGRGIRAALELGASAVQMGTAFVLCPESSANAAYREALKGPRAARTALTVTMSGRSARGLPNRMFFDAAAPGVPPLPDYPFVYDATKALQTAALARGNHDFAAQWAGQGAALARELPAAELLRTLVEELRG
;
A
#
# COMPACT_ATOMS: atom_id res chain seq x y z
N ARG A 1 -2.51 -13.23 -12.64
CA ARG A 1 -1.48 -12.84 -13.65
C ARG A 1 -1.04 -11.42 -13.32
N GLY A 2 0.26 -11.15 -13.22
CA GLY A 2 0.77 -9.80 -12.99
C GLY A 2 0.67 -8.94 -14.26
N ASP A 3 0.63 -7.62 -14.09
CA ASP A 3 0.78 -6.67 -15.20
C ASP A 3 2.27 -6.42 -15.49
N ALA A 4 2.57 -5.45 -16.36
CA ALA A 4 3.94 -5.07 -16.72
C ALA A 4 4.72 -4.37 -15.58
N ALA A 5 4.12 -4.17 -14.40
CA ALA A 5 4.74 -3.54 -13.24
C ALA A 5 5.44 -2.19 -13.54
N ILE A 6 4.87 -1.38 -14.44
CA ILE A 6 5.41 -0.08 -14.82
C ILE A 6 5.38 0.85 -13.59
N GLY A 7 6.53 1.40 -13.22
CA GLY A 7 6.61 2.34 -12.09
C GLY A 7 5.87 3.65 -12.35
N THR A 8 5.39 4.29 -11.28
CA THR A 8 4.57 5.52 -11.32
C THR A 8 5.20 6.62 -12.19
N LEU A 9 6.51 6.84 -12.10
CA LEU A 9 7.20 7.85 -12.91
C LEU A 9 7.01 7.63 -14.42
N ALA A 10 7.25 6.41 -14.90
CA ALA A 10 7.13 6.09 -16.32
C ALA A 10 5.66 6.04 -16.76
N LEU A 11 4.79 5.43 -15.93
CA LEU A 11 3.37 5.27 -16.27
C LEU A 11 2.66 6.61 -16.41
N VAL A 12 2.89 7.54 -15.48
CA VAL A 12 2.29 8.89 -15.52
C VAL A 12 2.70 9.62 -16.80
N ARG A 13 3.99 9.62 -17.16
CA ARG A 13 4.47 10.27 -18.39
C ARG A 13 3.83 9.67 -19.65
N LEU A 14 3.73 8.34 -19.72
CA LEU A 14 3.15 7.66 -20.89
C LEU A 14 1.66 7.99 -21.05
N LEU A 15 0.91 8.06 -19.95
CA LEU A 15 -0.50 8.42 -19.97
C LEU A 15 -0.72 9.89 -20.27
N ALA A 16 0.02 10.79 -19.61
CA ALA A 16 -0.10 12.23 -19.80
C ALA A 16 0.29 12.68 -21.22
N ALA A 17 1.26 12.01 -21.85
CA ALA A 17 1.67 12.33 -23.22
C ALA A 17 0.69 11.87 -24.32
N ARG A 18 -0.21 10.92 -24.01
CA ARG A 18 -1.08 10.26 -25.01
C ARG A 18 -2.57 10.51 -24.77
N GLY A 19 -2.97 10.82 -23.55
CA GLY A 19 -4.35 11.02 -23.15
C GLY A 19 -4.78 12.48 -23.20
N SER A 20 -6.06 12.72 -23.46
CA SER A 20 -6.71 14.03 -23.31
C SER A 20 -7.40 14.20 -21.95
N LEU A 21 -7.51 13.13 -21.16
CA LEU A 21 -8.16 13.15 -19.86
C LEU A 21 -7.16 13.47 -18.73
N PRO A 22 -7.59 14.15 -17.65
CA PRO A 22 -6.77 14.37 -16.46
C PRO A 22 -6.24 13.06 -15.87
N VAL A 23 -4.95 13.03 -15.52
CA VAL A 23 -4.30 11.87 -14.91
C VAL A 23 -4.14 12.10 -13.40
N VAL A 24 -4.60 11.15 -12.58
CA VAL A 24 -4.33 11.13 -11.13
C VAL A 24 -3.20 10.15 -10.85
N ALA A 25 -2.03 10.64 -10.42
CA ALA A 25 -0.89 9.80 -10.10
C ALA A 25 -1.09 9.08 -8.76
N ALA A 26 -0.82 7.77 -8.72
CA ALA A 26 -0.93 6.98 -7.49
C ALA A 26 0.31 6.08 -7.29
N GLY A 27 0.61 5.82 -6.02
CA GLY A 27 1.69 4.92 -5.61
C GLY A 27 3.00 5.64 -5.30
N GLY A 28 3.53 5.39 -4.10
CA GLY A 28 4.84 5.90 -3.68
C GLY A 28 4.91 7.40 -3.33
N ILE A 29 3.81 8.14 -3.45
CA ILE A 29 3.74 9.58 -3.14
C ILE A 29 3.47 9.75 -1.64
N MET A 30 4.43 10.30 -0.89
CA MET A 30 4.41 10.33 0.58
C MET A 30 4.61 11.74 1.19
N ASP A 31 5.11 12.68 0.41
CA ASP A 31 5.43 14.05 0.81
C ASP A 31 5.17 15.05 -0.33
N GLY A 32 5.27 16.35 -0.05
CA GLY A 32 5.08 17.40 -1.05
C GLY A 32 6.08 17.33 -2.22
N ARG A 33 7.28 16.76 -2.02
CA ARG A 33 8.25 16.55 -3.12
C ARG A 33 7.74 15.52 -4.11
N GLY A 34 7.19 14.41 -3.63
CA GLY A 34 6.53 13.41 -4.45
C GLY A 34 5.30 13.97 -5.18
N ILE A 35 4.54 14.86 -4.53
CA ILE A 35 3.42 15.56 -5.17
C ILE A 35 3.92 16.43 -6.32
N ARG A 36 4.90 17.31 -6.06
CA ARG A 36 5.52 18.18 -7.08
C ARG A 36 6.02 17.37 -8.28
N ALA A 37 6.78 16.31 -8.02
CA ALA A 37 7.30 15.45 -9.09
C ALA A 37 6.17 14.82 -9.93
N ALA A 38 5.09 14.35 -9.31
CA ALA A 38 3.96 13.80 -10.06
C ALA A 38 3.27 14.84 -10.95
N LEU A 39 3.09 16.07 -10.44
CA LEU A 39 2.51 17.17 -11.22
C LEU A 39 3.42 17.58 -12.38
N GLU A 40 4.73 17.67 -12.17
CA GLU A 40 5.73 17.96 -13.20
C GLU A 40 5.77 16.89 -14.31
N LEU A 41 5.44 15.64 -13.99
CA LEU A 41 5.32 14.55 -14.97
C LEU A 41 4.02 14.61 -15.80
N GLY A 42 3.13 15.57 -15.51
CA GLY A 42 1.88 15.79 -16.23
C GLY A 42 0.62 15.25 -15.53
N ALA A 43 0.72 14.84 -14.26
CA ALA A 43 -0.48 14.52 -13.48
C ALA A 43 -1.26 15.79 -13.12
N SER A 44 -2.59 15.69 -13.06
CA SER A 44 -3.47 16.77 -12.61
C SER A 44 -3.71 16.73 -11.10
N ALA A 45 -3.52 15.57 -10.47
CA ALA A 45 -3.63 15.37 -9.03
C ALA A 45 -2.86 14.12 -8.61
N VAL A 46 -2.80 13.89 -7.29
CA VAL A 46 -2.22 12.68 -6.71
C VAL A 46 -3.24 11.94 -5.83
N GLN A 47 -3.09 10.62 -5.73
CA GLN A 47 -3.81 9.78 -4.78
C GLN A 47 -2.82 9.10 -3.84
N MET A 48 -2.95 9.38 -2.55
CA MET A 48 -2.03 8.92 -1.51
C MET A 48 -2.77 7.99 -0.55
N GLY A 49 -2.37 6.72 -0.50
CA GLY A 49 -2.94 5.72 0.43
C GLY A 49 -2.09 5.57 1.69
N THR A 50 -0.92 4.95 1.53
CA THR A 50 -0.02 4.62 2.65
C THR A 50 0.38 5.82 3.51
N ALA A 51 0.47 7.02 2.93
CA ALA A 51 0.78 8.24 3.68
C ALA A 51 -0.21 8.53 4.82
N PHE A 52 -1.49 8.18 4.65
CA PHE A 52 -2.54 8.45 5.63
C PHE A 52 -2.81 7.29 6.59
N VAL A 53 -2.09 6.16 6.49
CA VAL A 53 -2.39 4.96 7.30
C VAL A 53 -2.13 5.20 8.79
N LEU A 54 -1.11 5.99 9.15
CA LEU A 54 -0.78 6.32 10.54
C LEU A 54 -1.61 7.49 11.10
N CYS A 55 -2.45 8.15 10.30
CA CYS A 55 -3.34 9.19 10.81
C CYS A 55 -4.35 8.61 11.81
N PRO A 56 -4.63 9.23 12.96
CA PRO A 56 -5.55 8.70 13.98
C PRO A 56 -6.96 8.41 13.45
N GLU A 57 -7.38 9.09 12.37
CA GLU A 57 -8.66 8.87 11.69
C GLU A 57 -8.71 7.55 10.89
N SER A 58 -7.55 6.96 10.59
CA SER A 58 -7.44 5.65 9.92
C SER A 58 -7.88 4.51 10.83
N SER A 59 -8.75 3.63 10.34
CA SER A 59 -9.16 2.39 11.03
C SER A 59 -8.09 1.30 11.05
N ALA A 60 -6.84 1.62 10.72
CA ALA A 60 -5.72 0.69 10.85
C ALA A 60 -5.52 0.31 12.32
N ASN A 61 -5.55 -0.99 12.61
CA ASN A 61 -5.36 -1.51 13.97
C ASN A 61 -3.94 -1.30 14.49
N ALA A 62 -3.75 -1.47 15.81
CA ALA A 62 -2.47 -1.28 16.48
C ALA A 62 -1.33 -2.11 15.84
N ALA A 63 -1.57 -3.39 15.56
CA ALA A 63 -0.56 -4.25 14.94
C ALA A 63 -0.11 -3.77 13.55
N TYR A 64 -1.02 -3.20 12.75
CA TYR A 64 -0.66 -2.62 11.46
C TYR A 64 0.12 -1.31 11.64
N ARG A 65 -0.31 -0.43 12.54
CA ARG A 65 0.43 0.79 12.88
C ARG A 65 1.85 0.48 13.34
N GLU A 66 2.03 -0.47 14.25
CA GLU A 66 3.35 -0.89 14.74
C GLU A 66 4.21 -1.48 13.61
N ALA A 67 3.64 -2.31 12.74
CA ALA A 67 4.38 -2.83 11.59
C ALA A 67 4.85 -1.73 10.62
N LEU A 68 4.05 -0.66 10.48
CA LEU A 68 4.36 0.47 9.60
C LEU A 68 5.34 1.48 10.22
N LYS A 69 5.40 1.56 11.56
CA LYS A 69 6.43 2.34 12.29
C LYS A 69 7.74 1.58 12.48
N GLY A 70 7.69 0.26 12.44
CA GLY A 70 8.83 -0.62 12.67
C GLY A 70 9.68 -0.92 11.43
N PRO A 71 10.70 -1.79 11.58
CA PRO A 71 11.63 -2.14 10.50
C PRO A 71 10.96 -2.85 9.31
N ARG A 72 9.77 -3.41 9.50
CA ARG A 72 9.00 -4.07 8.43
C ARG A 72 8.58 -3.08 7.33
N ALA A 73 8.42 -1.79 7.65
CA ALA A 73 8.07 -0.76 6.68
C ALA A 73 9.13 -0.55 5.59
N ALA A 74 10.39 -0.94 5.84
CA ALA A 74 11.47 -0.85 4.86
C ALA A 74 11.29 -1.79 3.66
N ARG A 75 10.41 -2.80 3.76
CA ARG A 75 10.19 -3.80 2.70
C ARG A 75 8.71 -4.03 2.45
N THR A 76 8.30 -3.85 1.20
CA THR A 76 6.98 -4.28 0.70
C THR A 76 7.14 -5.26 -0.45
N ALA A 77 6.19 -6.18 -0.61
CA ALA A 77 6.18 -7.14 -1.71
C ALA A 77 4.79 -7.27 -2.32
N LEU A 78 4.74 -7.65 -3.59
CA LEU A 78 3.51 -8.12 -4.22
C LEU A 78 3.25 -9.56 -3.77
N THR A 79 1.99 -9.87 -3.48
CA THR A 79 1.54 -11.22 -3.20
C THR A 79 0.14 -11.44 -3.75
N VAL A 80 -0.16 -12.70 -4.07
CA VAL A 80 -1.53 -13.19 -4.30
C VAL A 80 -2.04 -13.98 -3.09
N THR A 81 -1.18 -14.33 -2.13
CA THR A 81 -1.48 -15.27 -1.04
C THR A 81 -2.58 -14.80 -0.10
N MET A 82 -2.82 -13.49 -0.07
CA MET A 82 -3.81 -12.87 0.81
C MET A 82 -5.22 -12.86 0.23
N SER A 83 -5.37 -12.79 -1.10
CA SER A 83 -6.67 -12.50 -1.71
C SER A 83 -6.95 -13.24 -3.02
N GLY A 84 -5.96 -13.94 -3.59
CA GLY A 84 -6.01 -14.50 -4.95
C GLY A 84 -5.75 -13.47 -6.04
N ARG A 85 -5.66 -12.17 -5.71
CA ARG A 85 -5.26 -11.08 -6.62
C ARG A 85 -3.98 -10.42 -6.16
N SER A 86 -3.20 -9.94 -7.13
CA SER A 86 -1.94 -9.25 -6.86
C SER A 86 -2.20 -7.98 -6.04
N ALA A 87 -1.63 -7.92 -4.84
CA ALA A 87 -1.70 -6.78 -3.95
C ALA A 87 -0.34 -6.56 -3.27
N ARG A 88 -0.03 -5.30 -2.95
CA ARG A 88 1.22 -4.93 -2.28
C ARG A 88 1.00 -4.72 -0.79
N GLY A 89 1.81 -5.37 0.04
CA GLY A 89 1.75 -5.23 1.49
C GLY A 89 3.10 -5.41 2.18
N LEU A 90 3.09 -5.20 3.49
CA LEU A 90 4.18 -5.56 4.39
C LEU A 90 4.25 -7.09 4.50
N PRO A 91 5.35 -7.76 4.09
CA PRO A 91 5.46 -9.20 4.21
C PRO A 91 5.28 -9.66 5.66
N ASN A 92 4.53 -10.75 5.82
CA ASN A 92 4.32 -11.46 7.08
C ASN A 92 4.27 -12.96 6.81
N ARG A 93 3.94 -13.76 7.83
CA ARG A 93 3.92 -15.23 7.71
C ARG A 93 3.00 -15.72 6.60
N MET A 94 1.82 -15.13 6.41
CA MET A 94 0.90 -15.50 5.32
C MET A 94 1.46 -15.23 3.91
N PHE A 95 2.42 -14.31 3.74
CA PHE A 95 3.12 -14.14 2.45
C PHE A 95 3.95 -15.38 2.08
N PHE A 96 4.54 -16.04 3.09
CA PHE A 96 5.50 -17.12 2.90
C PHE A 96 4.84 -18.49 3.02
N ASP A 97 4.04 -18.71 4.06
CA ASP A 97 3.42 -20.01 4.34
C ASP A 97 2.49 -20.45 3.20
N ALA A 98 1.67 -19.53 2.68
CA ALA A 98 0.75 -19.82 1.56
C ALA A 98 1.43 -19.79 0.17
N ALA A 99 2.74 -19.53 0.12
CA ALA A 99 3.57 -19.66 -1.08
C ALA A 99 4.60 -20.80 -0.95
N ALA A 100 4.58 -21.55 0.15
CA ALA A 100 5.54 -22.60 0.42
C ALA A 100 5.38 -23.79 -0.54
N PRO A 101 6.46 -24.54 -0.84
CA PRO A 101 6.37 -25.77 -1.61
C PRO A 101 5.33 -26.75 -1.05
N GLY A 102 4.53 -27.33 -1.92
CA GLY A 102 3.46 -28.29 -1.54
C GLY A 102 2.11 -27.65 -1.20
N VAL A 103 2.01 -26.32 -1.13
CA VAL A 103 0.71 -25.63 -1.05
C VAL A 103 -0.01 -25.74 -2.40
N PRO A 104 -1.30 -26.16 -2.44
CA PRO A 104 -2.05 -26.26 -3.68
C PRO A 104 -2.24 -24.88 -4.33
N PRO A 105 -2.52 -24.81 -5.65
CA PRO A 105 -2.84 -23.56 -6.31
C PRO A 105 -3.94 -22.80 -5.58
N LEU A 106 -3.69 -21.51 -5.36
CA LEU A 106 -4.63 -20.64 -4.67
C LEU A 106 -5.86 -20.37 -5.57
N PRO A 107 -7.09 -20.47 -5.03
CA PRO A 107 -8.29 -20.02 -5.73
C PRO A 107 -8.22 -18.54 -6.13
N ASP A 108 -9.04 -18.15 -7.11
CA ASP A 108 -9.16 -16.74 -7.48
C ASP A 108 -9.86 -15.91 -6.39
N TYR A 109 -9.72 -14.59 -6.48
CA TYR A 109 -10.48 -13.65 -5.64
C TYR A 109 -12.00 -13.81 -5.84
N PRO A 110 -12.82 -13.80 -4.78
CA PRO A 110 -12.48 -13.46 -3.39
C PRO A 110 -12.20 -14.66 -2.46
N PHE A 111 -12.20 -15.91 -2.94
CA PHE A 111 -12.18 -17.10 -2.06
C PHE A 111 -10.98 -17.14 -1.10
N VAL A 112 -9.78 -16.83 -1.60
CA VAL A 112 -8.57 -16.73 -0.76
C VAL A 112 -8.69 -15.59 0.25
N TYR A 113 -9.35 -14.49 -0.12
CA TYR A 113 -9.52 -13.34 0.77
C TYR A 113 -10.42 -13.67 1.95
N ASP A 114 -11.52 -14.38 1.69
CA ASP A 114 -12.44 -14.81 2.75
C ASP A 114 -11.80 -15.84 3.68
N ALA A 115 -11.05 -16.81 3.13
CA ALA A 115 -10.28 -17.76 3.92
C ALA A 115 -9.20 -17.06 4.77
N THR A 116 -8.48 -16.09 4.20
CA THR A 116 -7.46 -15.32 4.92
C THR A 116 -8.08 -14.47 6.03
N LYS A 117 -9.26 -13.87 5.82
CA LYS A 117 -9.98 -13.16 6.90
C LYS A 117 -10.40 -14.10 8.02
N ALA A 118 -10.90 -15.29 7.70
CA ALA A 118 -11.26 -16.28 8.72
C ALA A 118 -10.03 -16.73 9.53
N LEU A 119 -8.90 -16.98 8.85
CA LEU A 119 -7.63 -17.29 9.49
C LEU A 119 -7.14 -16.13 10.36
N GLN A 120 -7.19 -14.89 9.86
CA GLN A 120 -6.82 -13.71 10.63
C GLN A 120 -7.67 -13.59 11.90
N THR A 121 -8.98 -13.76 11.82
CA THR A 121 -9.87 -13.73 12.99
C THR A 121 -9.45 -14.80 14.02
N ALA A 122 -9.19 -16.03 13.58
CA ALA A 122 -8.75 -17.11 14.47
C ALA A 122 -7.34 -16.85 15.08
N ALA A 123 -6.43 -16.27 14.31
CA ALA A 123 -5.08 -15.91 14.76
C ALA A 123 -5.12 -14.78 15.79
N LEU A 124 -5.93 -13.75 15.54
CA LEU A 124 -6.12 -12.62 16.46
C LEU A 124 -6.70 -13.06 17.80
N ALA A 125 -7.64 -14.01 17.80
CA ALA A 125 -8.17 -14.61 19.03
C ALA A 125 -7.08 -15.31 19.89
N ARG A 126 -5.90 -15.57 19.32
CA ARG A 126 -4.73 -16.14 19.99
C ARG A 126 -3.57 -15.14 20.13
N GLY A 127 -3.83 -13.84 19.93
CA GLY A 127 -2.80 -12.79 19.99
C GLY A 127 -1.76 -12.85 18.86
N ASN A 128 -2.04 -13.56 17.77
CA ASN A 128 -1.14 -13.67 16.63
C ASN A 128 -1.56 -12.70 15.50
N HIS A 129 -0.65 -11.82 15.10
CA HIS A 129 -0.89 -10.78 14.10
C HIS A 129 -0.24 -11.06 12.73
N ASP A 130 0.42 -12.21 12.55
CA ASP A 130 1.27 -12.51 11.39
C ASP A 130 0.51 -12.96 10.13
N PHE A 131 -0.82 -12.97 10.18
CA PHE A 131 -1.69 -13.37 9.07
C PHE A 131 -2.57 -12.25 8.52
N ALA A 132 -2.46 -11.04 9.09
CA ALA A 132 -3.29 -9.91 8.69
C ALA A 132 -2.87 -9.30 7.34
N ALA A 133 -3.83 -8.83 6.56
CA ALA A 133 -3.56 -8.04 5.36
C ALA A 133 -3.09 -6.61 5.74
N GLN A 134 -1.78 -6.36 5.68
CA GLN A 134 -1.16 -5.07 6.00
C GLN A 134 -0.69 -4.34 4.72
N TRP A 135 -1.63 -3.67 4.03
CA TRP A 135 -1.41 -3.11 2.69
C TRP A 135 -0.65 -1.78 2.66
N ALA A 136 0.58 -1.81 2.16
CA ALA A 136 1.46 -0.65 2.12
C ALA A 136 2.21 -0.56 0.79
N GLY A 137 2.35 0.66 0.27
CA GLY A 137 3.16 0.97 -0.91
C GLY A 137 4.65 1.04 -0.58
N GLN A 138 5.49 1.17 -1.60
CA GLN A 138 6.96 1.16 -1.43
C GLN A 138 7.52 2.34 -0.61
N GLY A 139 6.75 3.41 -0.44
CA GLY A 139 7.09 4.54 0.44
C GLY A 139 6.72 4.34 1.91
N ALA A 140 6.36 3.12 2.34
CA ALA A 140 5.88 2.82 3.69
C ALA A 140 6.73 3.40 4.83
N ALA A 141 8.07 3.34 4.70
CA ALA A 141 9.00 3.87 5.70
C ALA A 141 8.97 5.42 5.85
N LEU A 142 8.30 6.12 4.93
CA LEU A 142 8.11 7.58 4.97
C LEU A 142 6.76 7.99 5.60
N ALA A 143 5.97 7.03 6.11
CA ALA A 143 4.71 7.33 6.75
C ALA A 143 4.92 8.19 8.02
N ARG A 144 4.02 9.14 8.23
CA ARG A 144 4.06 10.10 9.35
C ARG A 144 2.82 9.93 10.21
N GLU A 145 3.01 9.84 11.53
CA GLU A 145 1.91 9.74 12.50
C GLU A 145 1.42 11.15 12.86
N LEU A 146 0.49 11.69 12.07
CA LEU A 146 -0.12 13.02 12.24
C LEU A 146 -1.64 12.92 12.02
N PRO A 147 -2.47 13.77 12.67
CA PRO A 147 -3.87 13.98 12.28
C PRO A 147 -3.99 14.22 10.76
N ALA A 148 -4.99 13.63 10.10
CA ALA A 148 -5.11 13.69 8.63
C ALA A 148 -5.18 15.14 8.11
N ALA A 149 -5.87 16.02 8.84
CA ALA A 149 -5.94 17.44 8.51
C ALA A 149 -4.59 18.14 8.63
N GLU A 150 -3.76 17.76 9.61
CA GLU A 150 -2.41 18.28 9.77
C GLU A 150 -1.47 17.75 8.68
N LEU A 151 -1.52 16.44 8.40
CA LEU A 151 -0.76 15.84 7.31
C LEU A 151 -1.06 16.54 5.98
N LEU A 152 -2.33 16.82 5.68
CA LEU A 152 -2.70 17.53 4.45
C LEU A 152 -2.12 18.95 4.40
N ARG A 153 -2.16 19.69 5.52
CA ARG A 153 -1.53 21.03 5.60
C ARG A 153 -0.03 20.94 5.35
N THR A 154 0.66 20.01 6.02
CA THR A 154 2.09 19.77 5.83
C THR A 154 2.42 19.43 4.38
N LEU A 155 1.64 18.56 3.73
CA LEU A 155 1.83 18.21 2.31
C LEU A 155 1.70 19.42 1.38
N VAL A 156 0.74 20.32 1.66
CA VAL A 156 0.55 21.55 0.88
C VAL A 156 1.69 22.54 1.11
N GLU A 157 2.19 22.66 2.34
CA GLU A 157 3.37 23.48 2.66
C GLU A 157 4.62 22.94 1.97
N GLU A 158 4.88 21.64 2.05
CA GLU A 158 5.99 20.95 1.38
C GLU A 158 5.92 21.06 -0.15
N LEU A 159 4.72 21.11 -0.73
CA LEU A 159 4.52 21.29 -2.17
C LEU A 159 4.88 22.71 -2.62
N ARG A 160 4.63 23.71 -1.77
CA ARG A 160 4.90 25.13 -2.06
C ARG A 160 6.36 25.52 -1.87
N GLY A 161 7.10 24.78 -1.03
CA GLY A 161 8.53 24.97 -0.78
C GLY A 161 9.44 24.42 -1.87
#